data_AF-W1I2T4-F1
#
_entry.id   AF-W1I2T4-F1
#
_cell.length_a   1.000
_cell.length_b   1.000
_cell.length_c   1.000
_cell.angle_alpha   90.00
_cell.angle_beta   90.00
_cell.angle_gamma   90.00
#
_symmetry.space_group_name_H-M   'P 1'
#
loop_
_entity.id
_entity.type
_entity.pdbx_description
1 polymer ?
#
loop_
_entity_poly.entity_id
_entity_poly.type
_entity_poly.pdbx_seq_one_letter_code
_entity_poly.pdbx_strand_id
1 'polypeptide(L)'
;MRRSTIRKGLTQKEMAERFNISVKTVKKYTSEPREQYEQTAADRRRQAYELRSQGLKWQQVADKMGCSYHGAVALYRRYVALDMPKNSL
;
A
#
# COMPACT_ATOMS: atom_id res chain seq x y z
N MET A 1 12.42 18.94 1.08
CA MET A 1 11.87 17.55 1.08
C MET A 1 12.67 16.69 0.10
N ARG A 2 13.50 15.76 0.58
CA ARG A 2 14.16 14.78 -0.31
C ARG A 2 13.12 13.73 -0.71
N ARG A 3 12.85 13.59 -2.01
CA ARG A 3 11.91 12.59 -2.53
C ARG A 3 12.45 11.20 -2.20
N SER A 4 11.60 10.32 -1.66
CA SER A 4 11.94 8.91 -1.44
C SER A 4 12.38 8.30 -2.78
N THR A 5 13.63 7.83 -2.83
CA THR A 5 14.30 7.20 -3.98
C THR A 5 13.66 5.90 -4.46
N ILE A 6 12.54 5.48 -3.85
CA ILE A 6 11.86 4.20 -4.11
C ILE A 6 10.90 4.29 -5.32
N ARG A 7 10.40 5.48 -5.68
CA ARG A 7 9.53 5.62 -6.86
C ARG A 7 10.37 5.95 -8.10
N LYS A 8 10.84 4.92 -8.82
CA LYS A 8 11.62 5.04 -10.07
C LYS A 8 10.82 5.54 -11.29
N GLY A 9 9.69 6.21 -11.08
CA GLY A 9 8.78 6.66 -12.15
C GLY A 9 8.49 8.15 -12.10
N LEU A 10 7.98 8.68 -13.22
CA LEU A 10 7.50 10.06 -13.30
C LEU A 10 6.28 10.25 -12.38
N THR A 11 6.26 11.36 -11.65
CA THR A 11 5.06 11.78 -10.93
C THR A 11 3.96 12.19 -11.93
N GLN A 12 2.71 12.25 -11.50
CA GLN A 12 1.60 12.70 -12.35
C GLN A 12 1.80 14.14 -12.87
N LYS A 13 2.48 14.99 -12.10
CA LYS A 13 2.82 16.36 -12.53
C LYS A 13 3.88 16.34 -13.62
N GLU A 14 4.96 15.58 -13.42
CA GLU A 14 6.02 15.43 -14.43
C GLU A 14 5.51 14.76 -15.71
N MET A 15 4.56 13.82 -15.61
CA MET A 15 3.87 13.26 -16.79
C MET A 15 3.01 14.31 -17.50
N ALA A 16 2.24 15.10 -16.76
CA ALA A 16 1.42 16.16 -17.34
C ALA A 16 2.27 17.18 -18.11
N GLU A 17 3.39 17.62 -17.52
CA GLU A 17 4.36 18.53 -18.15
C GLU A 17 5.01 17.89 -19.38
N ARG A 18 5.51 16.65 -19.27
CA ARG A 18 6.22 15.96 -20.36
C ARG A 18 5.34 15.68 -21.57
N PHE A 19 4.08 15.32 -21.35
CA PHE A 19 3.15 14.96 -22.43
C PHE A 19 2.22 16.11 -22.82
N ASN A 20 2.38 17.30 -22.22
CA ASN A 20 1.53 18.47 -22.44
C ASN A 20 0.02 18.17 -22.32
N ILE A 21 -0.35 17.42 -21.27
CA ILE A 21 -1.74 17.06 -20.97
C ILE A 21 -2.10 17.46 -19.54
N SER A 22 -3.40 17.59 -19.27
CA SER A 22 -3.85 17.91 -17.92
C SER A 22 -3.53 16.77 -16.92
N VAL A 23 -3.24 17.11 -15.66
CA VAL A 23 -3.08 16.14 -14.57
C VAL A 23 -4.34 15.26 -14.40
N LYS A 24 -5.53 15.81 -14.70
CA LYS A 24 -6.80 15.06 -14.68
C LYS A 24 -6.80 13.95 -15.73
N THR A 25 -6.29 14.25 -16.93
CA THR A 25 -6.13 13.27 -18.02
C THR A 25 -5.14 12.19 -17.64
N VAL A 26 -3.98 12.55 -17.08
CA VAL A 26 -3.00 11.57 -16.56
C VAL A 26 -3.67 10.64 -15.55
N LYS A 27 -4.34 11.18 -14.53
CA LYS A 27 -5.07 10.39 -13.53
C LYS A 27 -6.08 9.44 -14.16
N LYS A 28 -6.87 9.91 -15.12
CA LYS A 28 -7.89 9.10 -15.80
C LYS A 28 -7.28 7.84 -16.45
N TYR A 29 -6.11 7.96 -17.06
CA TYR A 29 -5.49 6.85 -17.79
C TYR A 29 -4.54 5.99 -16.93
N THR A 30 -3.94 6.55 -15.88
CA THR A 30 -2.94 5.83 -15.07
C THR A 30 -3.50 5.26 -13.76
N SER A 31 -4.71 5.65 -13.36
CA SER A 31 -5.28 5.16 -12.10
C SER A 31 -5.81 3.75 -12.26
N GLU A 32 -5.53 2.92 -11.26
CA GLU A 32 -6.10 1.59 -11.16
C GLU A 32 -7.62 1.66 -10.86
N PRO A 33 -8.42 0.74 -11.39
CA PRO A 33 -9.82 0.55 -10.98
C PRO A 33 -9.98 0.46 -9.46
N ARG A 34 -11.08 1.02 -8.94
CA ARG A 34 -11.32 1.11 -7.50
C ARG A 34 -11.32 -0.26 -6.82
N GLU A 35 -11.97 -1.23 -7.44
CA GLU A 35 -12.09 -2.59 -6.91
C GLU A 35 -10.72 -3.28 -6.77
N GLN A 36 -9.87 -3.18 -7.80
CA GLN A 36 -8.52 -3.75 -7.78
C GLN A 36 -7.63 -3.11 -6.70
N TYR A 37 -7.73 -1.79 -6.53
CA TYR A 37 -7.04 -1.07 -5.46
C TYR A 37 -7.48 -1.56 -4.07
N GLU A 38 -8.79 -1.76 -3.86
CA GLU A 38 -9.34 -2.22 -2.60
C GLU A 38 -8.95 -3.66 -2.28
N GLN A 39 -9.00 -4.56 -3.27
CA GLN A 39 -8.52 -5.94 -3.14
C GLN A 39 -7.04 -5.98 -2.76
N THR A 40 -6.19 -5.27 -3.51
CA THR A 40 -4.76 -5.17 -3.22
C THR A 40 -4.50 -4.63 -1.80
N ALA A 41 -5.28 -3.64 -1.37
CA ALA A 41 -5.16 -3.10 -0.02
C ALA A 41 -5.58 -4.11 1.06
N ALA A 42 -6.64 -4.89 0.83
CA ALA A 42 -7.08 -5.95 1.73
C ALA A 42 -6.05 -7.07 1.82
N ASP A 43 -5.50 -7.51 0.68
CA ASP A 43 -4.49 -8.56 0.64
C ASP A 43 -3.20 -8.16 1.36
N ARG A 44 -2.75 -6.91 1.21
CA ARG A 44 -1.59 -6.40 1.98
C ARG A 44 -1.86 -6.39 3.49
N ARG A 45 -3.08 -6.07 3.92
CA ARG A 45 -3.46 -6.11 5.34
C ARG A 45 -3.47 -7.55 5.87
N ARG A 46 -4.05 -8.48 5.10
CA ARG A 46 -4.05 -9.92 5.41
C ARG A 46 -2.63 -10.47 5.52
N GLN A 47 -1.77 -10.17 4.57
CA GLN A 47 -0.37 -10.60 4.57
C GLN A 47 0.37 -10.14 5.84
N ALA A 48 0.18 -8.89 6.27
CA ALA A 48 0.77 -8.38 7.50
C ALA A 48 0.29 -9.14 8.74
N TYR A 49 -1.00 -9.50 8.78
CA TYR A 49 -1.58 -10.31 9.82
C TYR A 49 -1.00 -11.73 9.84
N GLU A 50 -1.01 -12.43 8.71
CA GLU A 50 -0.49 -13.80 8.59
C GLU A 50 0.97 -13.91 9.02
N LEU A 51 1.82 -13.00 8.53
CA LEU A 51 3.23 -12.96 8.92
C LEU A 51 3.40 -12.72 10.42
N ARG A 52 2.54 -11.90 11.03
CA ARG A 52 2.59 -11.69 12.49
C ARG A 52 2.10 -12.91 13.25
N SER A 53 1.04 -13.57 12.79
CA SER A 53 0.48 -14.79 13.38
C SER A 53 1.45 -15.97 13.31
N GLN A 54 2.35 -15.99 12.33
CA GLN A 54 3.48 -16.92 12.24
C GLN A 54 4.59 -16.65 13.29
N GLY A 55 4.45 -15.60 14.12
CA GLY A 55 5.40 -15.27 15.19
C GLY A 55 6.57 -14.37 14.77
N LEU A 56 6.59 -13.86 13.53
CA LEU A 56 7.67 -12.98 13.08
C LEU A 56 7.67 -11.66 13.87
N LYS A 57 8.87 -11.12 14.14
CA LYS A 57 9.03 -9.78 14.72
C LYS A 57 8.63 -8.72 13.70
N TRP A 58 8.14 -7.57 14.17
CA TRP A 58 7.68 -6.48 13.30
C TRP A 58 8.72 -5.99 12.29
N GLN A 59 10.01 -5.98 12.64
CA GLN A 59 11.07 -5.66 11.69
C GLN A 59 11.12 -6.67 10.55
N GLN A 60 11.07 -7.97 10.84
CA GLN A 60 11.07 -9.03 9.82
C GLN A 60 9.82 -9.00 8.94
N VAL A 61 8.66 -8.65 9.52
CA VAL A 61 7.42 -8.44 8.76
C VAL A 61 7.59 -7.25 7.80
N ALA A 62 8.14 -6.14 8.28
CA ALA A 62 8.37 -4.95 7.46
C ALA A 62 9.35 -5.24 6.31
N ASP A 63 10.44 -5.96 6.59
CA ASP A 63 11.43 -6.36 5.59
C ASP A 63 10.81 -7.26 4.51
N LYS A 64 10.04 -8.29 4.91
CA LYS A 64 9.32 -9.18 3.97
C LYS A 64 8.30 -8.43 3.12
N MET A 65 7.64 -7.43 3.69
CA MET A 65 6.64 -6.62 2.98
C MET A 65 7.22 -5.47 2.17
N GLY A 66 8.53 -5.22 2.27
CA GLY A 66 9.21 -4.09 1.65
C GLY A 66 8.66 -2.74 2.13
N CYS A 67 8.28 -2.63 3.41
CA CYS A 67 7.71 -1.42 3.98
C CYS A 67 8.46 -0.99 5.26
N SER A 68 8.08 0.14 5.86
CA SER A 68 8.66 0.57 7.12
C SER A 68 8.08 -0.21 8.30
N TYR A 69 8.81 -0.25 9.42
CA TYR A 69 8.34 -0.83 10.68
C TYR A 69 6.92 -0.38 11.05
N HIS A 70 6.70 0.94 11.06
CA HIS A 70 5.38 1.51 11.37
C HIS A 70 4.34 1.18 10.30
N GLY A 71 4.75 0.99 9.04
CA GLY A 71 3.89 0.53 7.95
C GLY A 71 3.34 -0.87 8.20
N ALA A 72 4.20 -1.82 8.57
CA ALA A 72 3.78 -3.18 8.91
C ALA A 72 2.80 -3.21 10.09
N VAL A 73 3.09 -2.46 11.16
CA VAL A 73 2.20 -2.34 12.33
C VAL A 73 0.85 -1.71 11.94
N ALA A 74 0.86 -0.66 11.11
CA ALA A 74 -0.39 -0.01 10.68
C ALA A 74 -1.26 -0.95 9.83
N LEU A 75 -0.65 -1.75 8.95
CA LEU A 75 -1.36 -2.74 8.14
C LEU A 75 -2.04 -3.81 9.01
N TYR A 76 -1.31 -4.32 10.01
CA TYR A 76 -1.87 -5.25 10.99
C TYR A 76 -3.06 -4.66 11.75
N ARG A 77 -2.90 -3.45 12.31
CA ARG A 77 -3.96 -2.80 13.10
C ARG A 77 -5.21 -2.54 12.25
N ARG A 78 -5.02 -2.19 10.98
CA ARG A 78 -6.12 -2.01 10.02
C ARG A 78 -6.82 -3.32 9.70
N TYR A 79 -6.09 -4.42 9.54
CA TYR A 79 -6.68 -5.75 9.34
C TYR A 79 -7.61 -6.10 10.50
N VAL A 80 -7.13 -5.98 11.74
CA VAL A 80 -7.91 -6.26 12.96
C VAL A 80 -9.16 -5.38 13.05
N ALA A 81 -9.08 -4.11 12.63
CA ALA A 81 -10.21 -3.18 12.71
C ALA A 81 -11.25 -3.34 11.60
N LEU A 82 -10.83 -3.71 10.38
CA LEU A 82 -11.67 -3.65 9.17
C LEU A 82 -12.02 -5.04 8.61
N ASP A 83 -11.08 -5.98 8.63
CA ASP A 83 -11.18 -7.23 7.87
C ASP A 83 -11.29 -8.47 8.78
N MET A 84 -10.94 -8.37 10.06
CA MET A 84 -11.04 -9.49 10.99
C MET A 84 -12.52 -9.85 11.26
N PRO A 85 -12.92 -11.12 11.09
CA PRO A 85 -14.28 -11.54 11.38
C PRO A 85 -14.59 -11.33 12.87
N LYS A 86 -15.66 -10.60 13.17
CA LYS A 86 -16.07 -10.28 14.56
C LYS A 86 -16.54 -11.49 15.38
N ASN A 87 -16.65 -12.67 14.76
CA ASN A 87 -17.13 -13.91 15.38
C ASN A 87 -16.02 -14.85 15.89
N SER A 88 -14.78 -14.40 16.00
CA SER A 88 -13.65 -15.23 16.49
C SER A 88 -13.14 -14.84 17.89
N LEU A 89 -14.04 -14.38 18.77
CA LEU A 89 -13.79 -14.21 20.21
C LEU A 89 -14.66 -15.17 21.01
#